data_AF-A0A918S4V8-F1
#
_entry.id   AF-A0A918S4V8-F1
#
_cell.length_a   1.000
_cell.length_b   1.000
_cell.length_c   1.000
_cell.angle_alpha   90.00
_cell.angle_beta   90.00
_cell.angle_gamma   90.00
#
_symmetry.space_group_name_H-M   'P 1'
#
loop_
_entity.id
_entity.type
_entity.pdbx_description
1 polymer ?
#
loop_
_entity_poly.entity_id
_entity_poly.type
_entity_poly.pdbx_seq_one_letter_code
_entity_poly.pdbx_strand_id
1 'polypeptide(L)'
;MDKQRADLGFADALDEFDPADWLPTSPSVNDRLPAAESTKAAEVSGFRSREPKVPAPAAKPSEPPRRRRTGRNAQFNLKARPETIEAYCAIADSQGWGLGETLEYAVALLEREYPPKGGG
;
A
#
# COMPACT_ATOMS: atom_id res chain seq x y z
N MET A 1 19.82 -43.19 11.76
CA MET A 1 18.46 -43.49 11.24
C MET A 1 18.15 -42.47 10.18
N ASP A 2 18.26 -42.86 8.92
CA ASP A 2 17.94 -42.01 7.78
C ASP A 2 16.43 -41.69 7.78
N LYS A 3 16.11 -40.38 7.77
CA LYS A 3 14.73 -39.90 7.61
C LYS A 3 14.34 -40.08 6.14
N GLN A 4 13.83 -41.25 5.79
CA GLN A 4 13.13 -41.44 4.53
C GLN A 4 11.88 -40.55 4.53
N ARG A 5 11.87 -39.56 3.64
CA ARG A 5 10.70 -38.72 3.39
C ARG A 5 9.68 -39.57 2.62
N ALA A 6 8.41 -39.47 3.02
CA ALA A 6 7.32 -40.12 2.31
C ALA A 6 7.28 -39.59 0.86
N ASP A 7 7.20 -40.51 -0.10
CA ASP A 7 7.02 -40.17 -1.50
C ASP A 7 5.59 -39.66 -1.71
N LEU A 8 5.49 -38.43 -2.23
CA LEU A 8 4.22 -37.73 -2.45
C LEU A 8 3.73 -37.86 -3.90
N GLY A 9 4.33 -38.75 -4.70
CA GLY A 9 3.91 -38.99 -6.09
C GLY A 9 4.35 -37.90 -7.07
N PHE A 10 5.35 -37.10 -6.69
CA PHE A 10 5.95 -36.06 -7.54
C PHE A 10 7.36 -36.43 -8.05
N ALA A 11 7.88 -37.59 -7.65
CA ALA A 11 9.22 -38.05 -8.06
C ALA A 11 9.29 -38.26 -9.58
N ASP A 12 8.31 -38.93 -10.16
CA ASP A 12 8.26 -39.20 -11.61
C ASP A 12 8.13 -37.90 -12.45
N ALA A 13 7.50 -36.86 -11.89
CA ALA A 13 7.33 -35.57 -12.57
C ALA A 13 8.62 -34.73 -12.59
N LEU A 14 9.59 -35.02 -11.72
CA LEU A 14 10.90 -34.36 -11.71
C LEU A 14 11.84 -34.95 -12.78
N ASP A 15 11.68 -36.23 -13.11
CA ASP A 15 12.50 -36.90 -14.13
C ASP A 15 12.13 -36.44 -15.56
N GLU A 16 10.89 -35.96 -15.77
CA GLU A 16 10.42 -35.39 -17.04
C GLU A 16 10.45 -33.85 -17.09
N PHE A 17 10.85 -33.20 -16.00
CA PHE A 17 10.99 -31.74 -15.95
C PHE A 17 12.33 -31.29 -16.55
N ASP A 18 12.30 -30.62 -17.71
CA ASP A 18 13.47 -29.94 -18.28
C ASP A 18 13.45 -28.44 -17.92
N PRO A 19 14.35 -27.95 -17.04
CA PRO A 19 14.47 -26.52 -16.75
C PRO A 19 14.88 -25.69 -17.96
N ALA A 20 15.48 -26.29 -18.99
CA ALA A 20 15.93 -25.61 -20.20
C ALA A 20 14.76 -25.16 -21.08
N ASP A 21 13.61 -25.81 -21.00
CA ASP A 21 12.38 -25.39 -21.70
C ASP A 21 11.86 -24.03 -21.22
N TRP A 22 12.26 -23.62 -20.01
CA TRP A 22 11.89 -22.35 -19.42
C TRP A 22 12.93 -21.23 -19.62
N LEU A 23 14.00 -21.52 -20.36
CA LEU A 23 14.97 -20.48 -20.71
C LEU A 23 14.28 -19.46 -21.61
N PRO A 24 14.35 -18.16 -21.29
CA PRO A 24 13.78 -17.15 -22.15
C PRO A 24 14.48 -17.22 -23.51
N THR A 25 13.71 -17.53 -24.57
CA THR A 25 14.17 -17.34 -25.94
C THR A 25 14.68 -15.91 -26.03
N SER A 26 15.96 -15.75 -26.35
CA SER A 26 16.57 -14.44 -26.48
C SER A 26 15.68 -13.60 -27.41
N PRO A 27 15.16 -12.45 -26.96
CA PRO A 27 14.23 -11.70 -27.78
C PRO A 27 14.95 -11.32 -29.06
N SER A 28 14.47 -11.82 -30.20
CA SER A 28 14.94 -11.31 -31.48
C SER A 28 14.59 -9.82 -31.49
N VAL A 29 15.58 -8.98 -31.77
CA VAL A 29 15.44 -7.51 -31.78
C VAL A 29 14.40 -7.05 -32.83
N ASN A 30 13.88 -7.97 -33.65
CA ASN A 30 13.12 -7.71 -34.86
C ASN A 30 11.60 -7.84 -34.74
N ASP A 31 11.03 -8.22 -33.59
CA ASP A 31 9.56 -8.23 -33.40
C ASP A 31 9.02 -6.95 -32.74
N ARG A 32 9.85 -5.90 -32.63
CA ARG A 32 9.36 -4.57 -32.30
C ARG A 32 8.88 -3.92 -33.59
N LEU A 33 7.55 -3.82 -33.75
CA LEU A 33 6.96 -2.99 -34.80
C LEU A 33 7.61 -1.59 -34.79
N PRO A 34 7.83 -0.96 -35.96
CA PRO A 34 8.43 0.36 -36.04
C PRO A 34 7.72 1.33 -35.09
N ALA A 35 8.47 2.12 -34.33
CA ALA A 35 7.91 3.02 -33.30
C ALA A 35 6.79 3.95 -33.82
N ALA A 36 6.76 4.22 -35.13
CA ALA A 36 5.71 4.96 -35.81
C ALA A 36 4.35 4.24 -35.82
N GLU A 37 4.33 2.92 -35.99
CA GLU A 37 3.09 2.12 -35.99
C GLU A 37 2.50 1.98 -34.60
N SER A 38 3.37 1.78 -33.59
CA SER A 38 2.95 1.77 -32.18
C SER A 38 2.40 3.13 -31.73
N THR A 39 2.93 4.23 -32.26
CA THR A 39 2.45 5.59 -31.93
C THR A 39 1.06 5.84 -32.53
N LYS A 40 0.86 5.47 -33.80
CA LYS A 40 -0.47 5.58 -34.45
C LYS A 40 -1.53 4.71 -33.76
N ALA A 41 -1.18 3.48 -33.37
CA ALA A 41 -2.09 2.62 -32.61
C ALA A 41 -2.42 3.22 -31.22
N ALA A 42 -1.43 3.80 -30.54
CA ALA A 42 -1.62 4.50 -29.28
C ALA A 42 -2.58 5.70 -29.44
N GLU A 43 -2.39 6.53 -30.46
CA GLU A 43 -3.27 7.68 -30.76
C GLU A 43 -4.72 7.25 -31.05
N VAL A 44 -4.92 6.21 -31.86
CA VAL A 44 -6.26 5.67 -32.17
C VAL A 44 -6.94 5.11 -30.92
N SER A 45 -6.18 4.50 -30.02
CA SER A 45 -6.68 4.01 -28.72
C SER A 45 -6.88 5.11 -27.67
N GLY A 46 -6.64 6.38 -28.01
CA GLY A 46 -6.77 7.53 -27.11
C GLY A 46 -5.62 7.67 -26.10
N PHE A 47 -4.54 6.94 -26.28
CA PHE A 47 -3.36 6.95 -25.42
C PHE A 47 -2.43 8.11 -25.84
N ARG A 48 -2.62 9.27 -25.22
CA ARG A 48 -1.76 10.45 -25.44
C ARG A 48 -0.52 10.40 -24.54
N SER A 49 0.64 10.14 -25.13
CA SER A 49 1.92 10.14 -24.40
C SER A 49 2.39 11.58 -24.13
N ARG A 50 2.37 11.97 -22.85
CA ARG A 50 3.08 13.12 -22.26
C ARG A 50 2.73 14.52 -22.81
N GLU A 51 1.45 14.89 -22.86
CA GLU A 51 1.08 16.30 -22.73
C GLU A 51 1.05 16.70 -21.25
N PRO A 52 1.58 17.87 -20.85
CA PRO A 52 1.29 18.44 -19.55
C PRO A 52 -0.22 18.64 -19.47
N LYS A 53 -0.85 18.03 -18.47
CA LYS A 53 -2.25 18.28 -18.13
C LYS A 53 -2.45 19.79 -18.03
N VAL A 54 -3.34 20.33 -18.88
CA VAL A 54 -3.94 21.67 -18.76
C VAL A 54 -4.12 21.97 -17.26
N PRO A 55 -3.70 23.14 -16.74
CA PRO A 55 -3.68 23.38 -15.31
C PRO A 55 -5.09 23.17 -14.77
N ALA A 56 -5.26 22.05 -14.04
CA ALA A 56 -6.46 21.82 -13.27
C ALA A 56 -6.58 22.97 -12.26
N PRO A 57 -7.80 23.47 -11.97
CA PRO A 57 -7.99 24.58 -11.07
C PRO A 57 -7.28 24.30 -9.74
N ALA A 58 -6.43 25.25 -9.34
CA ALA A 58 -5.67 25.33 -8.09
C ALA A 58 -5.56 24.00 -7.32
N ALA A 59 -4.42 23.31 -7.50
CA ALA A 59 -4.00 22.31 -6.53
C ALA A 59 -4.11 22.94 -5.12
N LYS A 60 -4.99 22.37 -4.28
CA LYS A 60 -5.03 22.70 -2.86
C LYS A 60 -3.59 22.62 -2.35
N PRO A 61 -3.09 23.61 -1.58
CA PRO A 61 -1.72 23.59 -1.09
C PRO A 61 -1.45 22.22 -0.49
N SER A 62 -0.49 21.49 -1.07
CA SER A 62 -0.08 20.20 -0.53
C SER A 62 0.32 20.46 0.90
N GLU A 63 -0.43 19.90 1.85
CA GLU A 63 -0.10 20.05 3.25
C GLU A 63 1.37 19.68 3.45
N PRO A 64 2.12 20.52 4.20
CA PRO A 64 3.52 20.22 4.46
C PRO A 64 3.60 18.79 5.00
N PRO A 65 4.54 17.96 4.52
CA PRO A 65 4.63 16.58 4.92
C PRO A 65 4.65 16.53 6.45
N ARG A 66 3.57 15.98 7.04
CA ARG A 66 3.37 15.87 8.50
C ARG A 66 4.32 14.83 9.11
N ARG A 67 5.53 14.68 8.57
CA ARG A 67 6.56 13.80 9.10
C ARG A 67 7.32 14.50 10.22
N ARG A 68 6.61 14.74 11.32
CA ARG A 68 7.24 15.07 12.61
C ARG A 68 7.72 13.76 13.24
N ARG A 69 9.00 13.66 13.60
CA ARG A 69 9.54 12.53 14.38
C ARG A 69 9.02 12.65 15.82
N THR A 70 7.76 12.28 16.03
CA THR A 70 7.06 12.47 17.32
C THR A 70 7.23 11.29 18.28
N GLY A 71 8.06 10.29 17.95
CA GLY A 71 8.28 9.11 18.80
C GLY A 71 7.15 8.06 18.74
N ARG A 72 6.06 8.33 18.02
CA ARG A 72 4.92 7.41 17.80
C ARG A 72 5.28 6.30 16.82
N ASN A 73 6.03 5.30 17.28
CA ASN A 73 6.54 4.19 16.46
C ASN A 73 5.83 2.84 16.71
N ALA A 74 5.03 2.72 17.76
CA ALA A 74 4.27 1.53 18.07
C ALA A 74 2.96 1.49 17.28
N GLN A 75 2.65 0.35 16.69
CA GLN A 75 1.37 0.13 16.00
C GLN A 75 0.30 -0.28 17.01
N PHE A 76 -0.84 0.41 16.98
CA PHE A 76 -2.00 0.10 17.80
C PHE A 76 -3.16 -0.33 16.89
N ASN A 77 -3.44 -1.63 16.84
CA ASN A 77 -4.50 -2.19 16.02
C ASN A 77 -5.77 -2.36 16.85
N LEU A 78 -6.84 -1.66 16.47
CA LEU A 78 -8.15 -1.79 17.10
C LEU A 78 -9.23 -1.96 16.04
N LYS A 79 -10.32 -2.61 16.42
CA LYS A 79 -11.56 -2.62 15.63
C LYS A 79 -12.51 -1.60 16.23
N ALA A 80 -12.97 -0.66 15.42
CA ALA A 80 -13.97 0.33 15.78
C ALA A 80 -15.11 0.32 14.76
N ARG A 81 -16.26 0.86 15.16
CA ARG A 81 -17.36 1.07 14.22
C ARG A 81 -16.99 2.20 13.25
N PRO A 82 -17.50 2.19 11.99
CA PRO A 82 -17.21 3.23 11.01
C PRO A 82 -17.49 4.64 11.54
N GLU A 83 -18.60 4.83 12.25
CA GLU A 83 -19.02 6.14 12.77
C GLU A 83 -18.03 6.67 13.81
N THR A 84 -17.44 5.78 14.61
CA THR A 84 -16.43 6.15 15.62
C THR A 84 -15.12 6.58 14.95
N ILE A 85 -14.74 5.91 13.86
CA ILE A 85 -13.53 6.24 13.09
C ILE A 85 -13.71 7.62 12.44
N GLU A 86 -14.87 7.86 11.83
CA GLU A 86 -15.20 9.16 11.22
C GLU A 86 -15.17 10.30 12.24
N ALA A 87 -15.82 10.12 13.40
CA ALA A 87 -15.83 11.11 14.47
C ALA A 87 -14.41 11.41 14.98
N TYR A 88 -13.58 10.37 15.17
CA TYR A 88 -12.21 10.51 15.62
C TYR A 88 -11.33 11.27 14.60
N CYS A 89 -11.45 10.95 13.32
CA CYS A 89 -10.76 11.67 12.25
C CYS A 89 -11.22 13.13 12.18
N ALA A 90 -12.52 13.40 12.27
CA ALA A 90 -13.07 14.76 12.24
C ALA A 90 -12.54 15.63 13.40
N ILE A 91 -12.41 15.06 14.60
CA ILE A 91 -11.80 15.74 15.74
C ILE A 91 -10.34 16.08 15.44
N ALA A 92 -9.57 15.13 14.92
CA ALA A 92 -8.17 15.36 14.55
C ALA A 92 -8.04 16.48 13.51
N ASP A 93 -8.86 16.45 12.46
CA ASP A 93 -8.81 17.43 11.37
C ASP A 93 -9.23 18.83 11.84
N SER A 94 -10.28 18.93 12.66
CA SER A 94 -10.76 20.22 13.19
C SER A 94 -9.71 20.94 14.04
N GLN A 95 -8.85 20.19 14.73
CA GLN A 95 -7.79 20.73 15.59
C GLN A 95 -6.42 20.78 14.89
N GLY A 96 -6.31 20.25 13.67
CA GLY A 96 -5.06 20.12 12.94
C GLY A 96 -4.07 19.12 13.58
N TRP A 97 -4.58 18.14 14.32
CA TRP A 97 -3.77 17.12 14.99
C TRP A 97 -3.51 15.90 14.10
N GLY A 98 -2.39 15.22 14.36
CA GLY A 98 -2.18 13.87 13.82
C GLY A 98 -3.00 12.84 14.62
N LEU A 99 -3.44 11.74 14.00
CA LEU A 99 -4.23 10.72 14.69
C LEU A 99 -3.56 10.25 16.01
N GLY A 100 -2.27 9.92 15.98
CA GLY A 100 -1.56 9.51 17.20
C GLY A 100 -1.57 10.57 18.32
N GLU A 101 -1.56 11.86 17.97
CA GLU A 101 -1.70 12.97 18.94
C GLU A 101 -3.13 13.06 19.48
N THR A 102 -4.13 12.94 18.62
CA THR A 102 -5.54 12.87 19.01
C THR A 102 -5.80 11.70 19.96
N LEU A 103 -5.13 10.57 19.77
CA LEU A 103 -5.25 9.42 20.68
C LEU A 103 -4.70 9.73 22.07
N GLU A 104 -3.55 10.41 22.17
CA GLU A 104 -2.95 10.82 23.46
C GLU A 104 -3.90 11.74 24.23
N TYR A 105 -4.48 12.74 23.57
CA TYR A 105 -5.48 13.61 24.19
C TYR A 105 -6.74 12.84 24.59
N ALA A 106 -7.21 11.91 23.76
CA ALA A 106 -8.35 11.07 24.10
C ALA A 106 -8.09 10.22 25.35
N VAL A 107 -6.90 9.63 25.49
CA VAL A 107 -6.52 8.85 26.68
C VAL A 107 -6.49 9.74 27.93
N ALA A 108 -5.88 10.93 27.86
CA ALA A 108 -5.86 11.86 28.99
C ALA A 108 -7.28 12.32 29.41
N LEU A 109 -8.17 12.53 28.45
CA LEU A 109 -9.58 12.84 28.71
C LEU A 109 -10.30 11.65 29.38
N LEU A 110 -10.05 10.43 28.91
CA LEU A 110 -10.63 9.21 29.48
C LEU A 110 -10.15 8.97 30.91
N GLU A 111 -8.87 9.16 31.22
CA GLU A 111 -8.34 9.01 32.59
C GLU A 111 -8.92 10.05 33.55
N ARG A 112 -9.15 11.27 33.06
CA ARG A 112 -9.77 12.34 33.85
C ARG A 112 -11.23 12.04 34.17
N GLU A 113 -11.98 11.52 33.19
CA GLU A 113 -13.41 11.23 33.34
C GLU A 113 -13.66 9.90 34.06
N TYR A 114 -12.81 8.91 33.80
CA TYR A 114 -12.88 7.56 34.33
C TYR A 114 -11.56 7.23 35.04
N PRO A 115 -11.30 7.84 36.22
CA PRO A 115 -10.12 7.49 36.99
C PRO A 115 -10.12 5.99 37.29
N PRO A 116 -8.94 5.34 37.35
CA PRO A 116 -8.86 3.93 37.63
C PRO A 116 -9.64 3.62 38.91
N LYS A 117 -10.63 2.73 38.79
CA LYS A 117 -11.34 2.21 39.95
C LYS A 117 -10.28 1.60 40.84
N GLY A 118 -10.01 2.23 41.98
CA GLY A 118 -8.89 1.90 42.86
C GLY A 118 -8.77 0.40 43.01
N GLY A 119 -7.57 -0.13 42.71
CA GLY A 119 -7.24 -1.52 43.02
C GLY A 119 -7.34 -1.70 44.53
N GLY A 120 -8.44 -2.30 44.95
CA GLY A 120 -8.61 -2.94 46.26
C GLY A 120 -8.37 -4.43 46.13
#